data_AF-A0A6G1T1D5-F1
#
_entry.id   AF-A0A6G1T1D5-F1
#
_cell.length_a   1.000
_cell.length_b   1.000
_cell.length_c   1.000
_cell.angle_alpha   90.00
_cell.angle_beta   90.00
_cell.angle_gamma   90.00
#
_symmetry.space_group_name_H-M   'P 1'
#
loop_
_entity.id
_entity.type
_entity.pdbx_description
1 polymer ?
#
loop_
_entity_poly.entity_id
_entity_poly.type
_entity_poly.pdbx_seq_one_letter_code
_entity_poly.pdbx_strand_id
1 'polypeptide(L)'
;MDRPLPTATNLAEWDDTELVKRARAGEQDAWREIYERCYTPVYRYVRARIWDEAAAEDVAAEVFVAAVKGIRRYRHQGKPILAWLFGIAAHA
;
A
#
# COMPACT_ATOMS: atom_id res chain seq x y z
N MET A 1 7.31 21.79 -4.92
CA MET A 1 6.84 20.62 -5.70
C MET A 1 5.56 20.13 -5.05
N ASP A 2 4.43 20.79 -5.35
CA ASP A 2 3.11 20.34 -4.89
C ASP A 2 2.65 19.19 -5.78
N ARG A 3 2.90 17.95 -5.33
CA ARG A 3 2.30 16.78 -5.95
C ARG A 3 0.94 16.57 -5.26
N PRO A 4 -0.20 16.73 -5.96
CA PRO A 4 -1.50 16.56 -5.34
C PRO A 4 -1.64 15.13 -4.80
N LEU A 5 -2.25 15.01 -3.62
CA LEU A 5 -2.59 13.72 -3.03
C LEU A 5 -3.48 12.94 -4.02
N PRO A 6 -3.20 11.65 -4.29
CA PRO A 6 -4.04 10.85 -5.17
C PRO A 6 -5.45 10.71 -4.58
N THR A 7 -6.42 11.34 -5.23
CA THR A 7 -7.85 11.11 -4.96
C THR A 7 -8.23 9.68 -5.40
N ALA A 8 -9.31 9.11 -4.85
CA ALA A 8 -9.78 7.75 -5.17
C ALA A 8 -9.97 7.47 -6.67
N THR A 9 -10.20 8.52 -7.48
CA THR A 9 -10.30 8.46 -8.94
C THR A 9 -8.96 8.21 -9.66
N ASN A 10 -7.82 8.58 -9.06
CA ASN A 10 -6.48 8.50 -9.67
C ASN A 10 -5.77 7.15 -9.42
N LEU A 11 -6.27 6.32 -8.50
CA LEU A 11 -5.66 5.02 -8.16
C LEU A 11 -5.79 3.98 -9.29
N ALA A 12 -6.76 4.16 -10.20
CA ALA A 12 -6.99 3.26 -11.33
C ALA A 12 -6.16 3.64 -12.57
N GLU A 13 -5.59 4.85 -12.61
CA GLU A 13 -4.87 5.39 -13.77
C GLU A 13 -3.35 5.15 -13.69
N TRP A 14 -2.85 4.63 -12.57
CA TRP A 14 -1.42 4.41 -12.35
C TRP A 14 -1.01 2.96 -12.61
N ASP A 15 -0.08 2.79 -13.54
CA ASP A 15 0.64 1.52 -13.70
C ASP A 15 1.70 1.40 -12.60
N ASP A 16 1.38 0.62 -11.56
CA ASP A 16 2.30 0.36 -10.45
C ASP A 16 3.48 -0.55 -10.85
N THR A 17 3.57 -1.02 -12.10
CA THR A 17 4.60 -1.97 -12.54
C THR A 17 6.02 -1.44 -12.30
N GLU A 18 6.31 -0.19 -12.71
CA GLU A 18 7.65 0.39 -12.51
C GLU A 18 7.90 0.68 -11.03
N LEU A 19 6.89 1.14 -10.30
CA LEU A 19 7.00 1.40 -8.86
C LEU A 19 7.32 0.13 -8.07
N VAL A 20 6.63 -0.97 -8.39
CA VAL A 20 6.88 -2.31 -7.83
C VAL A 20 8.27 -2.81 -8.17
N LYS A 21 8.72 -2.61 -9.42
CA LYS A 21 10.06 -3.02 -9.86
C LYS A 21 11.16 -2.30 -9.08
N ARG A 22 11.04 -0.99 -8.89
CA ARG A 22 11.96 -0.18 -8.08
C ARG A 22 11.92 -0.56 -6.60
N ALA A 23 10.72 -0.79 -6.05
CA ALA A 23 10.55 -1.27 -4.68
C ALA A 23 11.22 -2.64 -4.44
N ARG A 24 11.19 -3.55 -5.44
CA ARG A 24 11.92 -4.83 -5.41
C ARG A 24 13.43 -4.68 -5.42
N ALA A 25 13.93 -3.67 -6.13
CA ALA A 25 15.35 -3.35 -6.18
C ALA A 25 15.85 -2.75 -4.85
N GLY A 26 14.96 -2.43 -3.91
CA GLY A 26 15.29 -1.84 -2.62
C GLY A 26 15.39 -0.33 -2.64
N GLU A 27 14.89 0.33 -3.70
CA GLU A 27 14.86 1.79 -3.78
C GLU A 27 13.92 2.37 -2.71
N GLN A 28 14.48 3.16 -1.79
CA GLN A 28 13.71 3.74 -0.69
C GLN A 28 12.63 4.70 -1.17
N ASP A 29 12.89 5.46 -2.23
CA ASP A 29 11.91 6.41 -2.79
C ASP A 29 10.68 5.69 -3.36
N ALA A 30 10.84 4.49 -3.90
CA ALA A 30 9.71 3.69 -4.36
C ALA A 30 8.84 3.24 -3.18
N TRP A 31 9.45 2.83 -2.07
CA TRP A 31 8.71 2.48 -0.86
C TRP A 31 8.03 3.68 -0.20
N ARG A 32 8.69 4.84 -0.19
CA ARG A 32 8.11 6.11 0.26
C ARG A 32 6.86 6.43 -0.55
N GLU A 33 6.95 6.34 -1.86
CA GLU A 33 5.83 6.61 -2.76
C GLU A 33 4.68 5.60 -2.58
N ILE A 34 4.95 4.31 -2.41
CA ILE A 34 3.92 3.32 -2.06
C ILE A 34 3.25 3.69 -0.73
N TYR A 35 4.02 4.04 0.29
CA TYR A 35 3.50 4.39 1.61
C TYR A 35 2.61 5.64 1.56
N GLU A 36 3.09 6.73 0.98
CA GLU A 36 2.34 8.00 0.85
C GLU A 36 1.01 7.82 0.12
N ARG A 37 0.98 6.96 -0.91
CA ARG A 37 -0.21 6.69 -1.72
C ARG A 37 -1.20 5.76 -1.03
N CYS A 38 -0.70 4.76 -0.31
CA CYS A 38 -1.52 3.63 0.14
C CYS A 38 -1.83 3.63 1.64
N TYR A 39 -1.08 4.37 2.47
CA TYR A 39 -1.26 4.32 3.92
C TYR A 39 -2.68 4.73 4.34
N THR A 40 -3.14 5.90 3.91
CA THR A 40 -4.47 6.39 4.29
C THR A 40 -5.61 5.43 3.87
N PRO A 41 -5.66 4.91 2.63
CA PRO A 41 -6.63 3.88 2.25
C PRO A 41 -6.56 2.60 3.11
N VAL A 42 -5.35 2.08 3.36
CA VAL A 42 -5.14 0.86 4.17
C VAL A 42 -5.59 1.09 5.61
N TYR A 43 -5.15 2.18 6.23
CA TYR A 43 -5.56 2.55 7.59
C TYR A 43 -7.09 2.68 7.70
N ARG A 44 -7.75 3.36 6.76
CA ARG A 44 -9.21 3.48 6.74
C ARG A 44 -9.90 2.13 6.61
N TYR A 45 -9.35 1.22 5.80
CA TYR A 45 -9.86 -0.14 5.64
C TYR A 45 -9.78 -0.93 6.95
N VAL A 46 -8.66 -0.82 7.67
CA VAL A 46 -8.43 -1.48 8.96
C VAL A 46 -9.30 -0.88 10.06
N ARG A 47 -9.34 0.45 10.18
CA ARG A 47 -10.16 1.19 11.17
C ARG A 47 -11.65 0.92 11.03
N ALA A 48 -12.13 0.58 9.82
CA ALA A 48 -13.51 0.17 9.61
C ALA A 48 -13.84 -1.22 10.22
N ARG A 49 -12.82 -2.01 10.59
CA ARG A 49 -12.94 -3.38 11.13
C ARG A 49 -12.56 -3.48 12.61
N ILE A 50 -11.67 -2.60 13.07
CA ILE A 50 -11.16 -2.58 14.45
C ILE A 50 -11.66 -1.30 15.12
N TRP A 51 -12.29 -1.42 16.30
CA TRP A 51 -12.87 -0.29 17.05
C TRP A 51 -11.84 0.50 17.88
N ASP A 52 -10.59 0.06 17.87
CA ASP A 52 -9.45 0.67 18.55
C ASP A 52 -8.53 1.33 17.51
N GLU A 53 -8.29 2.64 17.70
CA GLU A 53 -7.50 3.46 16.80
C GLU A 53 -6.00 3.10 16.83
N ALA A 54 -5.45 2.84 18.02
CA ALA A 54 -4.04 2.48 18.15
C ALA A 54 -3.77 1.11 17.51
N ALA A 55 -4.67 0.15 17.76
CA ALA A 55 -4.58 -1.15 17.11
C ALA A 55 -4.71 -1.06 15.57
N ALA A 56 -5.52 -0.12 15.06
CA ALA A 56 -5.65 0.09 13.63
C ALA A 56 -4.37 0.69 12.99
N GLU A 57 -3.66 1.58 13.70
CA GLU A 57 -2.37 2.10 13.26
C GLU A 57 -1.31 1.01 13.21
N ASP A 58 -1.23 0.17 14.25
CA ASP A 58 -0.29 -0.95 14.34
C ASP A 58 -0.53 -1.96 13.21
N VAL A 59 -1.78 -2.39 13.00
CA VAL A 59 -2.13 -3.31 11.91
C VAL A 59 -1.81 -2.70 10.54
N ALA A 60 -2.08 -1.40 10.34
CA ALA A 60 -1.72 -0.73 9.09
C ALA A 60 -0.19 -0.75 8.88
N ALA A 61 0.61 -0.52 9.91
CA ALA A 61 2.07 -0.62 9.81
C ALA A 61 2.53 -2.05 9.47
N GLU A 62 1.92 -3.07 10.11
CA GLU A 62 2.21 -4.48 9.84
C GLU A 62 1.92 -4.88 8.39
N VAL A 63 0.88 -4.31 7.77
CA VAL A 63 0.58 -4.52 6.34
C VAL A 63 1.76 -4.11 5.47
N PHE A 64 2.39 -2.96 5.73
CA PHE A 64 3.56 -2.52 4.95
C PHE A 64 4.79 -3.37 5.24
N VAL A 65 5.00 -3.81 6.49
CA VAL A 65 6.07 -4.75 6.83
C VAL A 65 5.89 -6.08 6.08
N ALA A 66 4.67 -6.61 6.04
CA ALA A 66 4.33 -7.81 5.29
C ALA A 66 4.49 -7.59 3.78
N ALA A 67 4.14 -6.41 3.26
CA ALA A 67 4.36 -6.05 1.88
C ALA A 67 5.85 -6.07 1.52
N VAL A 68 6.73 -5.47 2.33
CA VAL A 68 8.19 -5.52 2.12
C VAL A 68 8.70 -6.95 2.06
N LYS A 69 8.23 -7.82 2.97
CA LYS A 69 8.59 -9.25 2.99
C LYS A 69 8.02 -10.01 1.77
N GLY A 70 6.87 -9.59 1.26
CA GLY A 70 6.13 -10.25 0.17
C GLY A 70 6.43 -9.75 -1.24
N ILE A 71 7.05 -8.56 -1.40
CA ILE A 71 7.14 -7.87 -2.69
C ILE A 71 7.86 -8.67 -3.78
N ARG A 72 8.83 -9.52 -3.40
CA ARG A 72 9.56 -10.39 -4.34
C ARG A 72 8.65 -11.46 -4.97
N ARG A 73 7.59 -11.88 -4.26
CA ARG A 73 6.63 -12.89 -4.73
C ARG A 73 5.37 -12.28 -5.36
N TYR A 74 5.15 -10.98 -5.20
CA TYR A 74 4.03 -10.28 -5.80
C TYR A 74 3.96 -10.54 -7.32
N ARG A 75 2.77 -10.57 -7.90
CA ARG A 75 2.61 -10.56 -9.35
C ARG A 75 1.60 -9.50 -9.70
N HIS A 76 2.01 -8.56 -10.56
CA HIS A 76 1.09 -7.57 -11.10
C HIS A 76 0.08 -8.29 -12.01
N GLN A 77 -1.20 -8.16 -11.69
CA GLN A 77 -2.31 -8.81 -12.41
C GLN A 77 -3.22 -7.78 -13.09
N GLY A 78 -2.68 -6.62 -13.45
CA GLY A 78 -3.46 -5.50 -13.99
C GLY A 78 -4.37 -4.85 -12.94
N LYS A 79 -4.00 -4.94 -11.65
CA LYS A 79 -4.70 -4.31 -10.54
C LYS A 79 -3.71 -3.44 -9.76
N PRO A 80 -4.16 -2.30 -9.21
CA PRO A 80 -3.33 -1.45 -8.37
C PRO A 80 -2.70 -2.25 -7.22
N ILE A 81 -1.48 -1.87 -6.82
CA ILE A 81 -0.77 -2.44 -5.66
C ILE A 81 -1.63 -2.35 -4.40
N LEU A 82 -2.49 -1.33 -4.30
CA LEU A 82 -3.44 -1.17 -3.20
C LEU A 82 -4.36 -2.39 -3.02
N ALA A 83 -4.80 -3.04 -4.11
CA ALA A 83 -5.63 -4.24 -4.01
C ALA A 83 -4.88 -5.40 -3.32
N TRP A 84 -3.57 -5.51 -3.55
CA TRP A 84 -2.73 -6.48 -2.87
C TRP A 84 -2.51 -6.12 -1.39
N LEU A 85 -2.33 -4.83 -1.07
CA LEU A 85 -2.24 -4.38 0.32
C LEU A 85 -3.53 -4.64 1.11
N PHE A 86 -4.70 -4.43 0.51
CA PHE A 86 -5.97 -4.83 1.14
C PHE A 86 -6.07 -6.34 1.34
N GLY A 87 -5.52 -7.15 0.43
CA GLY A 87 -5.42 -8.59 0.63
C GLY A 87 -4.58 -8.95 1.85
N ILE A 88 -3.43 -8.30 2.03
CA ILE A 88 -2.59 -8.46 3.23
C ILE A 88 -3.37 -8.03 4.49
N ALA A 89 -4.01 -6.85 4.46
CA ALA A 89 -4.77 -6.31 5.58
C ALA A 89 -5.98 -7.19 5.97
N ALA A 90 -6.55 -7.93 5.02
CA ALA A 90 -7.64 -8.87 5.30
C ALA A 90 -7.18 -10.16 6.00
N HIS A 91 -5.88 -10.43 6.02
CA HIS A 91 -5.26 -11.59 6.67
C HIS A 91 -4.43 -11.22 7.91
N ALA A 92 -4.38 -9.93 8.25
CA ALA A 92 -3.79 -9.42 9.48
C ALA A 92 -4.76 -9.57 10.66
#